data_AF-A0A1I6IN10-F1
#
_entry.id   AF-A0A1I6IN10-F1
#
_cell.length_a   1.000
_cell.length_b   1.000
_cell.length_c   1.000
_cell.angle_alpha   90.00
_cell.angle_beta   90.00
_cell.angle_gamma   90.00
#
_symmetry.space_group_name_H-M   'P 1'
#
loop_
_entity.id
_entity.type
_entity.pdbx_description
1 polymer ?
#
loop_
_entity_poly.entity_id
_entity_poly.type
_entity_poly.pdbx_seq_one_letter_code
_entity_poly.pdbx_strand_id
1 'polypeptide(L)'
;MNKYTYFFFISLVMLLSGCSSDDSDDEVDNSALVIGTYNLTEVNVNVAQDVNEDGVSSNNMLDELECLNGILIISDNNTWTLDLVNLDITSVTGDFYAIRCGRTNSFTGKWSFQGSTLNLNATDFGTMTLNNLVLTEGINENLPGVLNRKFTKQ
;
A
#
# COMPACT_ATOMS: atom_id res chain seq x y z
N MET A 1 23.72 -85.20 5.23
CA MET A 1 23.78 -83.79 4.82
C MET A 1 22.95 -83.66 3.55
N ASN A 2 21.76 -83.06 3.64
CA ASN A 2 20.79 -83.02 2.55
C ASN A 2 20.21 -81.61 2.39
N LYS A 3 20.28 -81.16 1.12
CA LYS A 3 19.28 -80.42 0.32
C LYS A 3 19.20 -78.88 0.44
N TYR A 4 19.32 -78.30 -0.75
CA TYR A 4 19.08 -76.91 -1.14
C TYR A 4 17.58 -76.62 -1.36
N THR A 5 17.24 -75.31 -1.40
CA THR A 5 16.33 -74.64 -2.38
C THR A 5 14.91 -74.22 -1.90
N TYR A 6 14.76 -72.89 -1.74
CA TYR A 6 13.62 -71.96 -2.01
C TYR A 6 12.24 -72.07 -1.29
N PHE A 7 11.68 -70.94 -0.81
CA PHE A 7 10.65 -70.08 -1.48
C PHE A 7 9.85 -69.20 -0.48
N PHE A 8 9.99 -67.86 -0.61
CA PHE A 8 8.98 -66.77 -0.67
C PHE A 8 7.92 -66.48 0.44
N PHE A 9 7.57 -65.18 0.54
CA PHE A 9 6.53 -64.46 1.32
C PHE A 9 6.88 -64.14 2.81
N ILE A 10 6.65 -62.94 3.39
CA ILE A 10 5.64 -61.90 3.13
C ILE A 10 6.07 -60.55 3.77
N SER A 11 5.74 -59.44 3.08
CA SER A 11 5.38 -58.07 3.55
C SER A 11 6.34 -57.30 4.47
N LEU A 12 7.03 -56.24 4.01
CA LEU A 12 6.51 -54.88 3.73
C LEU A 12 5.66 -54.30 4.88
N VAL A 13 6.31 -53.62 5.83
CA VAL A 13 5.81 -52.63 6.83
C VAL A 13 7.10 -52.04 7.45
N MET A 14 7.45 -50.76 7.54
CA MET A 14 6.77 -49.48 7.42
C MET A 14 7.84 -48.46 6.98
N LEU A 15 7.64 -47.88 5.79
CA LEU A 15 8.16 -46.55 5.48
C LEU A 15 7.37 -45.52 6.29
N LEU A 16 7.94 -44.32 6.43
CA LEU A 16 7.31 -43.06 6.83
C LEU A 16 7.34 -42.69 8.33
N SER A 17 8.38 -41.94 8.71
CA SER A 17 8.25 -40.85 9.69
C SER A 17 8.93 -39.59 9.15
N GLY A 18 8.51 -39.17 7.96
CA GLY A 18 8.69 -37.80 7.49
C GLY A 18 7.42 -37.02 7.81
N CYS A 19 7.28 -36.56 9.05
CA CYS A 19 6.33 -35.51 9.36
C CYS A 19 7.09 -34.19 9.25
N SER A 20 7.26 -33.71 8.02
CA SER A 20 7.45 -32.27 7.82
C SER A 20 6.13 -31.65 8.25
N SER A 21 6.10 -30.96 9.39
CA SER A 21 5.01 -30.02 9.66
C SER A 21 5.23 -28.89 8.66
N ASP A 22 4.72 -29.09 7.46
CA ASP A 22 4.37 -27.99 6.58
C ASP A 22 3.08 -27.44 7.19
N ASP A 23 3.23 -26.65 8.26
CA ASP A 23 2.17 -25.78 8.72
C ASP A 23 2.07 -24.67 7.65
N SER A 24 1.55 -25.04 6.48
CA SER A 24 1.01 -24.08 5.54
C SER A 24 -0.23 -23.51 6.21
N ASP A 25 -0.01 -22.52 7.07
CA ASP A 25 -1.03 -21.52 7.37
C ASP A 25 -1.45 -21.01 5.99
N ASP A 26 -2.60 -21.49 5.51
CA ASP A 26 -3.27 -20.94 4.35
C ASP A 26 -3.57 -19.49 4.71
N GLU A 27 -2.66 -18.57 4.37
CA GLU A 27 -2.95 -17.15 4.44
C GLU A 27 -4.18 -16.93 3.57
N VAL A 28 -5.31 -16.62 4.22
CA VAL A 28 -6.54 -16.27 3.53
C VAL A 28 -6.21 -15.08 2.63
N ASP A 29 -6.25 -15.32 1.32
CA ASP A 29 -5.99 -14.29 0.32
C ASP A 29 -7.09 -13.22 0.41
N ASN A 30 -6.78 -12.17 1.15
CA ASN A 30 -7.65 -11.01 1.37
C ASN A 30 -7.40 -9.91 0.34
N SER A 31 -6.69 -10.19 -0.76
CA SER A 31 -6.40 -9.22 -1.83
C SER A 31 -7.66 -8.62 -2.45
N ALA A 32 -8.77 -9.36 -2.46
CA ALA A 32 -10.08 -8.89 -2.88
C ALA A 32 -10.58 -7.64 -2.12
N LEU A 33 -10.14 -7.45 -0.86
CA LEU A 33 -10.55 -6.31 -0.04
C LEU A 33 -9.99 -4.99 -0.57
N VAL A 34 -8.77 -5.01 -1.14
CA VAL A 34 -8.08 -3.80 -1.58
C VAL A 34 -8.34 -3.44 -3.05
N ILE A 35 -8.85 -4.37 -3.87
CA ILE A 35 -9.20 -4.11 -5.26
C ILE A 35 -10.31 -3.06 -5.36
N GLY A 36 -10.13 -2.05 -6.21
CA GLY A 36 -11.12 -0.99 -6.45
C GLY A 36 -10.51 0.35 -6.85
N THR A 37 -11.37 1.35 -6.97
CA THR A 37 -10.99 2.74 -7.27
C THR A 37 -11.08 3.58 -6.01
N TYR A 38 -10.05 4.38 -5.75
CA TYR A 38 -9.95 5.24 -4.59
C TYR A 38 -9.66 6.67 -5.01
N ASN A 39 -10.37 7.63 -4.40
CA ASN A 39 -10.13 9.05 -4.60
C ASN A 39 -9.24 9.58 -3.47
N LEU A 40 -8.30 10.46 -3.79
CA LEU A 40 -7.56 11.23 -2.79
C LEU A 40 -8.54 12.08 -1.98
N THR A 41 -8.56 11.91 -0.66
CA THR A 41 -9.44 12.64 0.25
C THR A 41 -8.69 13.45 1.28
N GLU A 42 -7.42 13.14 1.54
CA GLU A 42 -6.58 13.95 2.43
C GLU A 42 -5.13 13.97 1.96
N VAL A 43 -4.49 15.15 2.08
CA VAL A 43 -3.04 15.34 2.02
C VAL A 43 -2.66 16.18 3.23
N ASN A 44 -2.24 15.51 4.30
CA ASN A 44 -1.97 16.18 5.56
C ASN A 44 -0.51 16.64 5.63
N VAL A 45 -0.29 17.92 5.91
CA VAL A 45 1.05 18.48 6.22
C VAL A 45 1.25 18.63 7.72
N ASN A 46 2.50 18.70 8.17
CA ASN A 46 2.83 18.70 9.60
C ASN A 46 2.51 20.01 10.35
N VAL A 47 2.28 21.11 9.64
CA VAL A 47 1.90 22.41 10.22
C VAL A 47 0.73 22.94 9.40
N ALA A 48 -0.37 23.33 10.05
CA ALA A 48 -1.54 23.89 9.35
C ALA A 48 -1.15 25.14 8.55
N GLN A 49 -1.71 25.28 7.35
CA GLN A 49 -1.44 26.38 6.41
C GLN A 49 -2.77 26.99 5.98
N ASP A 50 -2.80 28.28 5.72
CA ASP A 50 -3.91 29.01 5.10
C ASP A 50 -3.40 29.47 3.73
N VAL A 51 -3.50 28.60 2.73
CA VAL A 51 -2.88 28.83 1.41
C VAL A 51 -3.84 29.57 0.48
N ASN A 52 -5.15 29.40 0.69
CA ASN A 52 -6.19 30.08 -0.08
C ASN A 52 -6.51 31.50 0.47
N GLU A 53 -5.92 31.89 1.60
CA GLU A 53 -6.08 33.19 2.28
C GLU A 53 -7.52 33.47 2.72
N ASP A 54 -8.28 32.43 3.07
CA ASP A 54 -9.67 32.56 3.55
C ASP A 54 -9.78 32.86 5.07
N GLY A 55 -8.65 32.80 5.78
CA GLY A 55 -8.54 33.07 7.21
C GLY A 55 -8.67 31.84 8.10
N VAL A 56 -8.79 30.64 7.54
CA VAL A 56 -8.87 29.36 8.26
C VAL A 56 -7.73 28.45 7.81
N SER A 57 -6.76 28.20 8.69
CA SER A 57 -5.68 27.25 8.37
C SER A 57 -6.12 25.80 8.59
N SER A 58 -5.82 24.93 7.62
CA SER A 58 -5.99 23.47 7.71
C SER A 58 -4.66 22.72 7.62
N ASN A 59 -4.60 21.53 8.25
CA ASN A 59 -3.53 20.57 7.98
C ASN A 59 -3.78 19.80 6.68
N ASN A 60 -5.03 19.67 6.26
CA ASN A 60 -5.40 18.96 5.05
C ASN A 60 -5.36 19.92 3.86
N MET A 61 -4.39 19.73 2.97
CA MET A 61 -4.19 20.63 1.83
C MET A 61 -5.30 20.54 0.79
N LEU A 62 -6.21 19.57 0.84
CA LEU A 62 -7.41 19.59 -0.01
C LEU A 62 -8.41 20.68 0.40
N ASP A 63 -8.38 21.12 1.66
CA ASP A 63 -9.20 22.26 2.12
C ASP A 63 -8.60 23.59 1.63
N GLU A 64 -7.29 23.62 1.44
CA GLU A 64 -6.50 24.80 1.06
C GLU A 64 -6.29 24.94 -0.45
N LEU A 65 -6.27 23.82 -1.20
CA LEU A 65 -5.89 23.76 -2.61
C LEU A 65 -6.87 22.88 -3.39
N GLU A 66 -7.88 23.51 -4.00
CA GLU A 66 -8.91 22.84 -4.82
C GLU A 66 -8.35 22.04 -6.02
N CYS A 67 -7.14 22.37 -6.48
CA CYS A 67 -6.49 21.68 -7.60
C CYS A 67 -5.88 20.32 -7.22
N LEU A 68 -5.74 20.01 -5.93
CA LEU A 68 -5.25 18.69 -5.50
C LEU A 68 -6.30 17.63 -5.79
N ASN A 69 -5.87 16.58 -6.49
CA ASN A 69 -6.69 15.45 -6.81
C ASN A 69 -5.81 14.22 -7.02
N GLY A 70 -6.37 13.04 -6.81
CA GLY A 70 -5.73 11.79 -7.18
C GLY A 70 -6.71 10.63 -7.29
N ILE A 71 -6.45 9.73 -8.23
CA ILE A 71 -7.25 8.52 -8.47
C ILE A 71 -6.31 7.32 -8.48
N LEU A 72 -6.43 6.47 -7.47
CA LEU A 72 -5.73 5.19 -7.36
C LEU A 72 -6.67 4.06 -7.81
N ILE A 73 -6.25 3.23 -8.74
CA ILE A 73 -6.98 2.04 -9.19
C ILE A 73 -6.13 0.81 -8.88
N ILE A 74 -6.65 -0.08 -8.05
CA ILE A 74 -6.06 -1.39 -7.75
C ILE A 74 -6.87 -2.44 -8.51
N SER A 75 -6.26 -3.08 -9.50
CA SER A 75 -6.91 -4.05 -10.39
C SER A 75 -6.66 -5.50 -9.96
N ASP A 76 -7.63 -6.37 -10.25
CA ASP A 76 -7.59 -7.82 -9.99
C ASP A 76 -6.51 -8.58 -10.79
N ASN A 77 -6.06 -8.03 -11.90
CA ASN A 77 -4.98 -8.55 -12.74
C ASN A 77 -3.56 -8.29 -12.17
N ASN A 78 -3.46 -8.03 -10.86
CA ASN A 78 -2.23 -7.66 -10.17
C ASN A 78 -1.54 -6.46 -10.82
N THR A 79 -2.29 -5.41 -11.18
CA THR A 79 -1.73 -4.11 -11.58
C THR A 79 -2.41 -2.98 -10.86
N TRP A 80 -1.75 -1.82 -10.83
CA TRP A 80 -2.36 -0.60 -10.33
C TRP A 80 -1.99 0.59 -11.21
N THR A 81 -2.81 1.64 -11.14
CA THR A 81 -2.53 2.95 -11.73
C THR A 81 -2.84 4.06 -10.73
N LEU A 82 -2.05 5.13 -10.73
CA LEU A 82 -2.31 6.33 -9.93
C LEU A 82 -2.09 7.56 -10.79
N ASP A 83 -3.12 8.37 -10.95
CA ASP A 83 -2.98 9.75 -11.38
C ASP A 83 -3.03 10.64 -10.16
N LEU A 84 -2.01 11.47 -9.93
CA LEU A 84 -1.90 12.32 -8.75
C LEU A 84 -1.38 13.71 -9.11
N VAL A 85 -2.10 14.75 -8.67
CA VAL A 85 -1.57 16.13 -8.65
C VAL A 85 -0.67 16.25 -7.42
N ASN A 86 0.62 16.49 -7.65
CA ASN A 86 1.57 16.63 -6.56
C ASN A 86 1.32 17.91 -5.75
N LEU A 87 1.66 17.85 -4.47
CA LEU A 87 1.85 19.04 -3.65
C LEU A 87 3.30 19.50 -3.78
N ASP A 88 3.52 20.69 -4.31
CA ASP A 88 4.84 21.30 -4.39
C ASP A 88 5.03 22.25 -3.20
N ILE A 89 6.00 21.94 -2.34
CA ILE A 89 6.39 22.77 -1.21
C ILE A 89 7.81 23.28 -1.47
N THR A 90 7.97 24.60 -1.55
CA THR A 90 9.25 25.24 -1.83
C THR A 90 9.61 26.24 -0.75
N SER A 91 10.84 26.13 -0.21
CA SER A 91 11.38 27.12 0.72
C SER A 91 11.66 28.42 -0.01
N VAL A 92 11.15 29.54 0.51
CA VAL A 92 11.41 30.87 -0.02
C VAL A 92 12.57 31.51 0.74
N THR A 93 12.42 31.71 2.06
CA THR A 93 13.43 32.31 2.94
C THR A 93 13.11 31.99 4.41
N GLY A 94 14.09 31.53 5.19
CA GLY A 94 13.85 31.17 6.60
C GLY A 94 12.76 30.09 6.71
N ASP A 95 11.78 30.33 7.60
CA ASP A 95 10.63 29.44 7.80
C ASP A 95 9.43 29.78 6.89
N PHE A 96 9.64 30.55 5.82
CA PHE A 96 8.60 30.84 4.82
C PHE A 96 8.65 29.86 3.65
N TYR A 97 7.49 29.27 3.35
CA TYR A 97 7.32 28.27 2.31
C TYR A 97 6.21 28.69 1.37
N ALA A 98 6.42 28.49 0.07
CA ALA A 98 5.38 28.58 -0.94
C ALA A 98 4.87 27.16 -1.23
N ILE A 99 3.56 26.99 -1.06
CA ILE A 99 2.85 25.73 -1.24
C ILE A 99 1.88 25.91 -2.40
N ARG A 100 1.87 24.96 -3.34
CA ARG A 100 1.01 25.01 -4.51
C ARG A 100 0.78 23.63 -5.10
N CYS A 101 -0.21 23.52 -5.97
CA CYS A 101 -0.31 22.34 -6.83
C CYS A 101 0.86 22.31 -7.82
N GLY A 102 1.51 21.16 -7.88
CA GLY A 102 2.50 20.83 -8.88
C GLY A 102 1.88 20.24 -10.14
N ARG A 103 2.69 19.49 -10.87
CA ARG A 103 2.23 18.75 -12.05
C ARG A 103 1.43 17.51 -11.66
N THR A 104 0.55 17.07 -12.56
CA THR A 104 -0.01 15.72 -12.51
C THR A 104 1.05 14.71 -12.93
N ASN A 105 1.20 13.65 -12.15
CA ASN A 105 2.02 12.50 -12.49
C ASN A 105 1.12 11.26 -12.58
N SER A 106 1.45 10.39 -13.53
CA SER A 106 0.80 9.10 -13.72
C SER A 106 1.81 8.00 -13.40
N PHE A 107 1.41 7.07 -12.53
CA PHE A 107 2.20 5.93 -12.10
C PHE A 107 1.46 4.63 -12.37
N THR A 108 2.21 3.55 -12.53
CA THR A 108 1.65 2.20 -12.65
C THR A 108 2.65 1.17 -12.16
N GLY A 109 2.16 0.02 -11.73
CA GLY A 109 3.03 -1.05 -11.26
C GLY A 109 2.30 -2.32 -10.89
N LYS A 110 3.00 -3.15 -10.14
CA LYS A 110 2.51 -4.39 -9.51
C LYS A 110 2.26 -4.13 -8.04
N TRP A 111 1.27 -4.76 -7.43
CA TRP A 111 0.99 -4.57 -6.01
C TRP A 111 1.03 -5.91 -5.26
N SER A 112 1.14 -5.83 -3.95
CA SER A 112 0.93 -6.96 -3.05
C SER A 112 0.13 -6.49 -1.84
N PHE A 113 -0.67 -7.39 -1.27
CA PHE A 113 -1.50 -7.09 -0.13
C PHE A 113 -1.41 -8.24 0.88
N GLN A 114 -1.06 -7.91 2.13
CA GLN A 114 -0.94 -8.90 3.20
C GLN A 114 -1.52 -8.32 4.49
N GLY A 115 -2.41 -9.09 5.13
CA GLY A 115 -3.17 -8.64 6.30
C GLY A 115 -4.06 -7.43 5.97
N SER A 116 -3.57 -6.24 6.27
CA SER A 116 -4.22 -4.94 6.01
C SER A 116 -3.29 -3.95 5.28
N THR A 117 -2.16 -4.42 4.77
CA THR A 117 -1.11 -3.56 4.23
C THR A 117 -0.99 -3.77 2.72
N LEU A 118 -1.21 -2.70 1.97
CA LEU A 118 -0.96 -2.61 0.53
C LEU A 118 0.46 -2.11 0.28
N ASN A 119 1.19 -2.81 -0.56
CA ASN A 119 2.47 -2.37 -1.09
C ASN A 119 2.34 -2.20 -2.62
N LEU A 120 2.61 -1.00 -3.13
CA LEU A 120 2.57 -0.69 -4.56
C LEU A 120 3.84 -1.13 -5.32
N ASN A 121 4.81 -1.73 -4.61
CA ASN A 121 6.12 -2.18 -5.11
C ASN A 121 6.81 -1.11 -5.99
N ALA A 122 6.68 0.15 -5.59
CA ALA A 122 7.26 1.31 -6.26
C ALA A 122 8.08 2.12 -5.27
N THR A 123 9.15 2.75 -5.74
CA THR A 123 10.06 3.54 -4.90
C THR A 123 9.49 4.88 -4.46
N ASP A 124 8.50 5.40 -5.20
CA ASP A 124 7.88 6.70 -4.96
C ASP A 124 6.83 6.67 -3.84
N PHE A 125 6.46 5.47 -3.35
CA PHE A 125 5.36 5.28 -2.41
C PHE A 125 5.75 4.38 -1.25
N GLY A 126 5.26 4.74 -0.06
CA GLY A 126 5.32 3.87 1.11
C GLY A 126 4.28 2.75 1.04
N THR A 127 4.30 1.86 2.04
CA THR A 127 3.20 0.94 2.27
C THR A 127 1.96 1.71 2.75
N MET A 128 0.78 1.30 2.29
CA MET A 128 -0.49 1.88 2.69
C MET A 128 -1.25 0.91 3.59
N THR A 129 -1.85 1.41 4.67
CA THR A 129 -2.72 0.59 5.53
C THR A 129 -4.17 0.78 5.10
N LEU A 130 -4.86 -0.33 4.81
CA LEU A 130 -6.30 -0.36 4.56
C LEU A 130 -7.04 -0.46 5.90
N ASN A 131 -7.90 0.51 6.18
CA ASN A 131 -8.87 0.46 7.27
C ASN A 131 -10.26 0.78 6.70
N ASN A 132 -11.15 -0.21 6.73
CA ASN A 132 -12.44 -0.19 6.04
C ASN A 132 -12.30 0.13 4.54
N LEU A 133 -12.62 1.36 4.15
CA LEU A 133 -12.58 1.86 2.77
C LEU A 133 -11.45 2.87 2.54
N VAL A 134 -10.59 3.11 3.54
CA VAL A 134 -9.57 4.15 3.48
C VAL A 134 -8.18 3.52 3.45
N LEU A 135 -7.42 3.83 2.40
CA LEU A 135 -5.99 3.57 2.32
C LEU A 135 -5.24 4.78 2.87
N THR A 136 -4.41 4.57 3.88
CA THR A 136 -3.55 5.61 4.47
C THR A 136 -2.09 5.30 4.20
N GLU A 137 -1.39 6.21 3.53
CA GLU A 137 0.04 6.17 3.33
C GLU A 137 0.74 7.13 4.31
N GLY A 138 1.64 6.61 5.15
CA GLY A 138 2.48 7.44 6.01
C GLY A 138 3.78 7.85 5.31
N ILE A 139 4.00 9.15 5.17
CA ILE A 139 5.20 9.74 4.52
C ILE A 139 6.14 10.34 5.57
N ASN A 140 5.59 10.97 6.61
CA ASN A 140 6.32 11.48 7.78
C ASN A 140 7.44 12.50 7.46
N GLU A 141 7.24 13.36 6.46
CA GLU A 141 8.14 14.47 6.20
C GLU A 141 7.96 15.62 7.20
N ASN A 142 9.03 16.39 7.41
CA ASN A 142 9.05 17.53 8.31
C ASN A 142 9.11 18.87 7.53
N LEU A 143 8.28 19.83 7.97
CA LEU A 143 8.33 21.30 7.78
C LEU A 143 8.34 21.90 6.36
N PRO A 144 7.22 22.54 5.97
CA PRO A 144 5.95 21.85 5.86
C PRO A 144 6.23 20.62 5.00
N GLY A 145 6.09 19.46 5.61
CA GLY A 145 6.29 18.18 4.95
C GLY A 145 4.98 17.42 4.92
N VAL A 146 4.80 16.55 3.93
CA VAL A 146 3.63 15.67 3.88
C VAL A 146 3.76 14.60 4.97
N LEU A 147 2.82 14.56 5.89
CA LEU A 147 2.73 13.53 6.92
C LEU A 147 2.10 12.26 6.38
N ASN A 148 0.95 12.39 5.73
CA ASN A 148 0.23 11.26 5.16
C ASN A 148 -0.68 11.68 4.01
N ARG A 149 -1.02 10.69 3.18
CA ARG A 149 -2.07 10.78 2.16
C ARG A 149 -3.15 9.75 2.47
N LYS A 150 -4.41 10.13 2.29
CA LYS A 150 -5.53 9.18 2.38
C LYS A 150 -6.29 9.10 1.08
N PHE A 151 -6.60 7.87 0.68
CA PHE A 151 -7.43 7.56 -0.46
C PHE A 151 -8.66 6.79 0.02
N THR A 152 -9.85 7.27 -0.31
CA THR A 152 -11.12 6.63 0.07
C THR A 152 -11.73 5.93 -1.12
N LYS A 153 -12.13 4.68 -0.93
CA LYS A 153 -12.76 3.83 -1.95
C LYS A 153 -14.11 4.43 -2.37
N GLN A 154 -14.39 4.39 -3.67
CA GLN A 154 -15.67 4.81 -4.24
C GLN A 154 -16.83 3.88 -3.87
#